data_AF-A0A352M9E5-F1
#
_entry.id   AF-A0A352M9E5-F1
#
_cell.length_a   1.000
_cell.length_b   1.000
_cell.length_c   1.000
_cell.angle_alpha   90.00
_cell.angle_beta   90.00
_cell.angle_gamma   90.00
#
_symmetry.space_group_name_H-M   'P 1'
#
loop_
_entity.id
_entity.type
_entity.pdbx_description
1 polymer ?
#
loop_
_entity_poly.entity_id
_entity_poly.type
_entity_poly.pdbx_seq_one_letter_code
_entity_poly.pdbx_strand_id
1 'polypeptide(L)'
;MASAPQVKNSQLLPWALTIVRIVIGWHFLYEGISKIMAAGWSSAPYLAGSKWIFAPLFTAMAASPAAITVIDFINIWGMILVGLGLILG
;
A
#
# COMPACT_ATOMS: atom_id res chain seq x y z
N MET A 1 -45.57 3.40 24.73
CA MET A 1 -44.40 4.05 24.08
C MET A 1 -43.21 3.14 24.27
N ALA A 2 -42.72 2.48 23.22
CA ALA A 2 -41.52 1.64 23.30
C ALA A 2 -40.27 2.53 23.31
N SER A 3 -39.43 2.39 24.33
CA SER A 3 -38.17 3.13 24.46
C SER A 3 -37.21 2.75 23.33
N ALA A 4 -36.61 3.76 22.68
CA ALA A 4 -35.64 3.55 21.62
C ALA A 4 -34.40 2.78 22.14
N PRO A 5 -33.78 1.88 21.34
CA PRO A 5 -32.60 1.14 21.74
C PRO A 5 -31.43 2.11 21.97
N GLN A 6 -30.85 2.03 23.17
CA GLN A 6 -29.67 2.81 23.56
C GLN A 6 -28.44 2.23 22.86
N VAL A 7 -27.95 2.91 21.81
CA VAL A 7 -26.70 2.53 21.14
C VAL A 7 -25.54 2.79 22.12
N LYS A 8 -24.95 1.70 22.63
CA LYS A 8 -23.83 1.78 23.58
C LYS A 8 -22.61 2.38 22.87
N ASN A 9 -22.17 3.57 23.30
CA ASN A 9 -20.98 4.24 22.80
C ASN A 9 -19.74 3.38 23.11
N SER A 10 -19.34 2.52 22.18
CA SER A 10 -18.19 1.63 22.34
C SER A 10 -16.91 2.40 21.99
N GLN A 11 -16.38 3.12 22.98
CA GLN A 11 -15.09 3.81 22.90
C GLN A 11 -13.95 2.90 22.40
N LEU A 12 -14.10 1.57 22.51
CA LEU A 12 -13.17 0.57 22.01
C LEU A 12 -13.03 0.55 20.47
N LEU A 13 -14.11 0.83 19.73
CA LEU A 13 -14.10 0.77 18.27
C LEU A 13 -13.16 1.81 17.64
N PRO A 14 -13.24 3.12 17.96
CA PRO A 14 -12.32 4.10 17.38
C PRO A 14 -10.86 3.83 17.77
N TRP A 15 -10.59 3.35 18.99
CA TRP A 15 -9.24 2.94 19.38
C TRP A 15 -8.73 1.75 18.56
N ALA A 16 -9.58 0.73 18.37
CA ALA A 16 -9.23 -0.44 17.54
C ALA A 16 -8.94 -0.03 16.08
N LEU A 17 -9.78 0.83 15.50
CA LEU A 17 -9.57 1.34 14.14
C LEU A 17 -8.28 2.16 14.02
N THR A 18 -7.97 3.01 15.00
CA THR A 18 -6.71 3.77 15.04
C THR A 18 -5.49 2.86 15.14
N ILE A 19 -5.53 1.82 15.96
CA ILE A 19 -4.43 0.85 16.05
C ILE A 19 -4.24 0.12 14.72
N VAL A 20 -5.32 -0.40 14.13
CA VAL A 20 -5.26 -1.08 12.83
C VAL A 20 -4.68 -0.15 11.76
N ARG A 21 -5.14 1.12 11.74
CA ARG A 21 -4.63 2.14 10.84
C ARG A 21 -3.11 2.34 10.99
N ILE A 22 -2.61 2.49 12.21
CA ILE A 22 -1.18 2.68 12.48
C ILE A 22 -0.38 1.43 12.10
N VAL A 23 -0.88 0.22 12.39
CA VAL A 23 -0.22 -1.04 12.03
C VAL A 23 -0.11 -1.19 10.51
N ILE A 24 -1.17 -0.88 9.77
CA ILE A 24 -1.13 -0.88 8.30
C ILE A 24 -0.13 0.16 7.81
N GLY A 25 -0.15 1.38 8.35
CA GLY A 25 0.79 2.44 7.99
C GLY A 25 2.25 2.05 8.23
N TRP A 26 2.54 1.43 9.37
CA TRP A 26 3.86 0.87 9.69
C TRP A 26 4.30 -0.17 8.64
N HIS A 27 3.41 -1.07 8.23
CA HIS A 27 3.73 -2.10 7.26
C HIS A 27 4.06 -1.50 5.88
N PHE A 28 3.27 -0.54 5.39
CA PHE A 28 3.55 0.18 4.16
C PHE A 28 4.88 0.94 4.22
N LEU A 29 5.17 1.61 5.33
CA LEU A 29 6.42 2.33 5.51
C LEU A 29 7.63 1.39 5.50
N TYR A 30 7.55 0.27 6.23
CA TYR A 30 8.57 -0.77 6.25
C TYR A 30 8.80 -1.36 4.84
N GLU A 31 7.73 -1.68 4.11
CA GLU A 31 7.80 -2.20 2.75
C GLU A 31 8.46 -1.21 1.78
N GLY A 32 8.23 0.10 1.95
CA GLY A 32 8.87 1.12 1.16
C GLY A 32 10.36 1.28 1.48
N ILE A 33 10.71 1.42 2.77
CA ILE A 33 12.09 1.59 3.23
C ILE A 33 12.94 0.36 2.89
N SER A 34 12.42 -0.86 3.10
CA SER A 34 13.14 -2.09 2.77
C SER A 34 13.51 -2.19 1.29
N LYS A 35 12.68 -1.65 0.38
CA LYS A 35 12.99 -1.61 -1.06
C LYS A 35 14.04 -0.57 -1.43
N ILE A 36 14.18 0.51 -0.67
CA ILE A 36 15.33 1.43 -0.81
C ILE A 36 16.61 0.74 -0.36
N MET A 37 16.55 -0.02 0.74
CA MET A 37 17.70 -0.72 1.31
C MET A 37 18.12 -1.95 0.49
N ALA A 38 17.19 -2.58 -0.22
CA ALA A 38 17.45 -3.71 -1.09
C ALA A 38 18.15 -3.22 -2.37
N ALA A 39 19.48 -3.35 -2.41
CA ALA A 39 20.29 -3.04 -3.59
C ALA A 39 19.89 -3.96 -4.77
N GLY A 40 18.96 -3.48 -5.62
CA GLY A 40 18.49 -4.19 -6.81
C GLY A 40 17.01 -4.57 -6.81
N TRP A 41 16.19 -4.06 -5.88
CA TRP A 41 14.74 -4.24 -6.01
C TRP A 41 14.21 -3.58 -7.29
N SER A 42 13.33 -4.28 -8.01
CA SER A 42 12.64 -3.75 -9.20
C SER A 42 11.27 -4.40 -9.40
N SER A 43 10.35 -3.66 -10.01
CA SER A 43 9.01 -4.11 -10.41
C SER A 43 8.98 -4.97 -11.66
N ALA A 44 10.07 -5.01 -12.45
CA ALA A 44 10.11 -5.69 -13.74
C ALA A 44 9.65 -7.17 -13.72
N PRO A 45 10.06 -8.01 -12.75
CA PRO A 45 9.60 -9.40 -12.68
C PRO A 45 8.10 -9.52 -12.40
N TYR A 46 7.53 -8.59 -11.61
CA TYR A 46 6.11 -8.56 -11.29
C TYR A 46 5.27 -8.14 -12.50
N LEU A 47 5.76 -7.17 -13.28
CA LEU A 47 5.12 -6.73 -14.52
C LEU A 47 5.15 -7.85 -15.58
N ALA A 48 6.31 -8.47 -15.79
CA ALA A 48 6.49 -9.57 -16.74
C ALA A 48 5.67 -10.82 -16.38
N GLY A 49 5.42 -11.06 -15.09
CA GLY A 49 4.63 -12.19 -14.59
C GLY A 49 3.11 -12.02 -14.69
N SER A 50 2.60 -10.92 -15.25
CA SER A 50 1.16 -10.63 -15.34
C SER A 50 0.44 -11.54 -16.35
N LYS A 51 -0.66 -12.18 -15.95
CA LYS A 51 -1.35 -13.23 -16.76
C LYS A 51 -2.84 -12.97 -17.04
N TRP A 52 -3.36 -11.81 -16.66
CA TRP A 52 -4.80 -11.52 -16.78
C TRP A 52 -5.13 -10.63 -18.00
N ILE A 53 -6.35 -10.06 -18.11
CA ILE A 53 -6.78 -9.27 -19.29
C ILE A 53 -5.83 -8.10 -19.62
N PHE A 54 -5.16 -7.56 -18.60
CA PHE A 54 -4.19 -6.47 -18.73
C PHE A 54 -2.75 -6.95 -18.91
N ALA A 55 -2.51 -8.27 -19.05
CA ALA A 55 -1.18 -8.82 -19.26
C ALA A 55 -0.43 -8.13 -20.41
N PRO A 56 -1.02 -7.87 -21.59
CA PRO A 56 -0.30 -7.20 -22.68
C PRO A 56 0.20 -5.81 -22.32
N LEU A 57 -0.55 -5.08 -21.49
CA LEU A 57 -0.15 -3.75 -21.02
C LEU A 57 1.02 -3.85 -20.03
N PHE A 58 0.92 -4.75 -19.04
CA PHE A 58 1.98 -4.92 -18.04
C PHE A 58 3.27 -5.49 -18.64
N THR A 59 3.18 -6.42 -19.58
CA THR A 59 4.35 -6.95 -20.28
C THR A 59 4.97 -5.92 -21.22
N ALA A 60 4.16 -5.05 -21.86
CA ALA A 60 4.67 -3.91 -22.63
C ALA A 60 5.40 -2.90 -21.73
N MET A 61 4.91 -2.64 -20.53
CA MET A 61 5.61 -1.81 -19.55
C MET A 61 6.91 -2.47 -19.06
N ALA A 62 6.92 -3.79 -18.84
CA ALA A 62 8.12 -4.55 -18.48
C ALA A 62 9.19 -4.53 -19.58
N ALA A 63 8.80 -4.35 -20.85
CA ALA A 63 9.74 -4.26 -21.97
C ALA A 63 10.43 -2.88 -22.09
N SER A 64 9.98 -1.87 -21.35
CA SER A 64 10.51 -0.51 -21.40
C SER A 64 11.29 -0.17 -20.12
N PRO A 65 12.63 0.02 -20.19
CA PRO A 65 13.42 0.42 -19.03
C PRO A 65 12.97 1.74 -18.40
N ALA A 66 12.51 2.69 -19.21
CA ALA A 66 12.00 3.97 -18.72
C ALA A 66 10.70 3.80 -17.91
N ALA A 67 9.80 2.91 -18.37
CA ALA A 67 8.57 2.61 -17.64
C ALA A 67 8.87 1.92 -16.32
N ILE A 68 9.80 0.95 -16.30
CA ILE A 68 10.24 0.27 -15.07
C ILE A 68 10.77 1.27 -14.06
N THR A 69 11.66 2.20 -14.45
CA THR A 69 12.20 3.21 -13.53
C THR A 69 11.10 4.06 -12.88
N VAL A 70 10.10 4.49 -13.66
CA VAL A 70 8.97 5.26 -13.15
C VAL A 70 8.11 4.43 -12.20
N ILE A 71 7.81 3.18 -12.56
CA ILE A 71 7.01 2.28 -11.73
C ILE A 71 7.74 1.94 -10.43
N ASP A 72 9.05 1.71 -10.47
CA ASP A 72 9.89 1.43 -9.30
C ASP A 72 9.86 2.62 -8.34
N PHE A 73 10.05 3.84 -8.88
CA PHE A 73 9.95 5.08 -8.12
C PHE A 73 8.57 5.22 -7.45
N ILE A 74 7.49 5.09 -8.23
CA ILE A 74 6.11 5.24 -7.71
C ILE A 74 5.80 4.17 -6.66
N ASN A 75 6.26 2.94 -6.85
CA ASN A 75 5.97 1.86 -5.91
C ASN A 75 6.67 2.11 -4.56
N ILE A 76 7.97 2.41 -4.59
CA ILE A 76 8.74 2.72 -3.38
C ILE A 76 8.17 3.94 -2.65
N TRP A 77 8.08 5.08 -3.33
CA TRP A 77 7.65 6.32 -2.71
C TRP A 77 6.17 6.33 -2.35
N GLY A 78 5.33 5.68 -3.16
CA GLY A 78 3.91 5.51 -2.88
C GLY A 78 3.69 4.78 -1.57
N MET A 79 4.38 3.67 -1.32
CA MET A 79 4.27 2.95 -0.05
C MET A 79 4.76 3.78 1.14
N ILE A 80 5.87 4.53 0.99
CA ILE A 80 6.38 5.40 2.05
C ILE A 80 5.37 6.50 2.39
N LEU A 81 4.85 7.21 1.38
CA LEU A 81 3.92 8.31 1.57
C LEU A 81 2.57 7.83 2.14
N VAL A 82 2.05 6.71 1.65
CA VAL A 82 0.84 6.08 2.20
C VAL A 82 1.07 5.64 3.65
N GLY A 83 2.22 5.01 3.94
CA GLY A 83 2.58 4.60 5.29
C GLY A 83 2.63 5.78 6.27
N LEU A 84 3.29 6.87 5.87
CA LEU A 84 3.34 8.11 6.66
C LEU A 84 1.95 8.73 6.82
N GLY A 85 1.14 8.82 5.76
CA GLY A 85 -0.22 9.36 5.85
C GLY A 85 -1.12 8.55 6.78
N LEU A 86 -1.00 7.22 6.76
CA LEU A 86 -1.73 6.35 7.68
C LEU A 86 -1.26 6.49 9.13
N ILE A 87 0.02 6.74 9.38
CA ILE A 87 0.51 6.95 10.76
C ILE A 87 0.13 8.34 11.29
N LEU A 88 0.23 9.38 10.47
CA LEU A 88 0.18 10.78 10.93
C LEU A 88 -1.23 11.30 11.26
N GLY A 89 -2.27 10.84 10.56
CA GLY A 89 -3.63 11.38 10.80
C GLY A 89 -4.27 12.00 9.58
#